data_AF-A0A916J7H9-F1
#
_entry.id   AF-A0A916J7H9-F1
#
_cell.length_a   1.000
_cell.length_b   1.000
_cell.length_c   1.000
_cell.angle_alpha   90.00
_cell.angle_beta   90.00
_cell.angle_gamma   90.00
#
_symmetry.space_group_name_H-M   'P 1'
#
loop_
_entity.id
_entity.type
_entity.pdbx_description
1 polymer ?
#
loop_
_entity_poly.entity_id
_entity_poly.type
_entity_poly.pdbx_seq_one_letter_code
_entity_poly.pdbx_strand_id
1 'polypeptide(L)'
;METDMQWMKRALQLAAYGRGSVSPNPMVGCVIVHEDKIIGEGWHRNYGGPHAEVRAIEDVVFKKNENLLTEATAYVTLEPCAHTGKTPPCADLLVSKKLKRVVVCNLDPNPLVAGKGIAKLKSAGIEVKTDVLSQEGIALNKRFFLAMQEGRPYVILKWAETADGYLGRADGGQVRISSALSGLLVHQWRAEEDSILVGFKTALMDNPKLNVRHWKGINPVRVVLDRNLQLPASLNLMDQSQPTLIINYLQQTELKNWPERYGEAREVSYARINPENEETGQILHRLFERKIHSVFVEGGVAVINSFLQAGLWDEIRRCQGTIQLGTGVKAPAPQGILRKSEMVEGDLWTYYSRY
;
A
#
# COMPACT_ATOMS: atom_id res chain seq x y z
N MET A 1 29.30 -6.06 10.03
CA MET A 1 28.51 -5.19 9.13
C MET A 1 27.83 -6.01 8.04
N GLU A 2 28.56 -6.92 7.38
CA GLU A 2 28.00 -7.84 6.37
C GLU A 2 26.95 -8.81 6.94
N THR A 3 27.19 -9.33 8.15
CA THR A 3 26.25 -10.21 8.88
C THR A 3 24.93 -9.51 9.25
N ASP A 4 24.97 -8.27 9.76
CA ASP A 4 23.75 -7.51 10.09
C ASP A 4 22.85 -7.32 8.85
N MET A 5 23.46 -7.02 7.70
CA MET A 5 22.72 -6.83 6.45
C MET A 5 22.09 -8.14 5.97
N GLN A 6 22.78 -9.28 6.12
CA GLN A 6 22.23 -10.59 5.76
C GLN A 6 20.94 -10.90 6.53
N TRP A 7 20.96 -10.74 7.86
CA TRP A 7 19.79 -11.02 8.70
C TRP A 7 18.68 -9.99 8.47
N MET A 8 19.03 -8.72 8.22
CA MET A 8 18.05 -7.72 7.89
C MET A 8 17.37 -7.97 6.53
N LYS A 9 18.09 -8.46 5.53
CA LYS A 9 17.49 -8.90 4.25
C LYS A 9 16.45 -9.99 4.48
N ARG A 10 16.74 -10.96 5.37
CA ARG A 10 15.77 -11.99 5.74
C ARG A 10 14.55 -11.39 6.44
N ALA A 11 14.74 -10.45 7.36
CA ALA A 11 13.64 -9.74 8.01
C ALA A 11 12.77 -8.97 6.99
N LEU A 12 13.38 -8.30 6.01
CA LEU A 12 12.67 -7.61 4.92
C LEU A 12 11.90 -8.58 4.00
N GLN A 13 12.46 -9.77 3.71
CA GLN A 13 11.75 -10.82 2.99
C GLN A 13 10.50 -11.28 3.74
N LEU A 14 10.61 -11.51 5.06
CA LEU A 14 9.48 -11.89 5.91
C LEU A 14 8.42 -10.78 5.95
N ALA A 15 8.86 -9.52 6.09
CA ALA A 15 7.97 -8.36 6.08
C ALA A 15 7.12 -8.29 4.81
N ALA A 16 7.72 -8.58 3.64
CA ALA A 16 7.04 -8.56 2.35
C ALA A 16 5.86 -9.54 2.25
N TYR A 17 5.78 -10.57 3.10
CA TYR A 17 4.62 -11.46 3.16
C TYR A 17 3.36 -10.81 3.75
N GLY A 18 3.47 -9.63 4.36
CA GLY A 18 2.31 -8.83 4.81
C GLY A 18 1.68 -7.98 3.70
N ARG A 19 2.23 -8.00 2.48
CA ARG A 19 1.75 -7.15 1.37
C ARG A 19 0.28 -7.39 1.06
N GLY A 20 -0.50 -6.31 1.03
CA GLY A 20 -1.94 -6.35 0.75
C GLY A 20 -2.83 -6.80 1.92
N SER A 21 -2.27 -7.13 3.09
CA SER A 21 -3.05 -7.63 4.23
C SER A 21 -2.84 -6.85 5.54
N VAL A 22 -1.84 -5.97 5.63
CA VAL A 22 -1.50 -5.26 6.88
C VAL A 22 -1.86 -3.78 6.88
N SER A 23 -1.96 -3.13 5.71
CA SER A 23 -2.28 -1.69 5.61
C SER A 23 -3.53 -1.37 6.41
N PRO A 24 -3.66 -0.24 7.13
CA PRO A 24 -2.75 0.92 7.18
C PRO A 24 -1.44 0.69 7.96
N ASN A 25 -1.28 -0.46 8.61
CA ASN A 25 -0.05 -0.77 9.33
C ASN A 25 1.11 -1.02 8.35
N PRO A 26 2.37 -0.82 8.77
CA PRO A 26 3.52 -1.17 7.96
C PRO A 26 3.70 -2.68 7.86
N MET A 27 4.34 -3.12 6.77
CA MET A 27 4.92 -4.44 6.67
C MET A 27 6.15 -4.51 7.57
N VAL A 28 6.10 -5.36 8.60
CA VAL A 28 7.20 -5.54 9.54
C VAL A 28 7.60 -7.01 9.58
N GLY A 29 8.90 -7.27 9.59
CA GLY A 29 9.51 -8.57 9.77
C GLY A 29 10.53 -8.52 10.90
N CYS A 30 10.72 -9.66 11.58
CA CYS A 30 11.65 -9.83 12.68
C CYS A 30 12.33 -11.19 12.59
N VAL A 31 13.64 -11.22 12.79
CA VAL A 31 14.46 -12.43 12.87
C VAL A 31 15.26 -12.37 14.16
N ILE A 32 15.29 -13.46 14.92
CA ILE A 32 16.10 -13.59 16.15
C ILE A 32 17.22 -14.59 15.89
N VAL A 33 18.45 -14.18 16.16
CA VAL A 33 19.68 -14.92 15.83
C VAL A 33 20.51 -15.13 17.08
N HIS A 34 21.00 -16.36 17.28
CA HIS A 34 22.01 -16.74 18.28
C HIS A 34 23.09 -17.56 17.57
N GLU A 35 24.36 -17.23 17.78
CA GLU A 35 25.53 -17.91 17.15
C GLU A 35 25.35 -18.18 15.64
N ASP A 36 25.03 -17.13 14.87
CA ASP A 36 24.81 -17.18 13.41
C ASP A 36 23.68 -18.12 12.94
N LYS A 37 22.81 -18.55 13.86
CA LYS A 37 21.63 -19.37 13.57
C LYS A 37 20.36 -18.60 13.88
N ILE A 38 19.42 -18.65 12.95
CA ILE A 38 18.07 -18.15 13.18
C ILE A 38 17.35 -19.08 14.16
N ILE A 39 17.02 -18.55 15.33
CA ILE A 39 16.26 -19.27 16.37
C ILE A 39 14.78 -18.90 16.39
N GLY A 40 14.39 -17.80 15.71
CA GLY A 40 12.99 -17.38 15.57
C GLY A 40 12.74 -16.44 14.40
N GLU A 41 11.58 -16.58 13.75
CA GLU A 41 11.13 -15.73 12.64
C GLU A 41 9.69 -15.25 12.82
N GLY A 42 9.42 -14.01 12.44
CA GLY A 42 8.08 -13.43 12.53
C GLY A 42 7.85 -12.32 11.52
N TRP A 43 6.58 -12.13 11.15
CA TRP A 43 6.13 -10.98 10.39
C TRP A 43 4.70 -10.60 10.78
N HIS A 44 4.35 -9.33 10.56
CA HIS A 44 2.97 -8.87 10.73
C HIS A 44 2.11 -9.40 9.57
N ARG A 45 1.14 -10.26 9.88
CA ARG A 45 0.42 -11.05 8.85
C ARG A 45 -0.86 -10.40 8.35
N ASN A 46 -1.57 -9.71 9.23
CA ASN A 46 -2.88 -9.13 8.96
C ASN A 46 -3.12 -7.92 9.86
N TYR A 47 -3.91 -6.96 9.37
CA TYR A 47 -4.36 -5.81 10.15
C TYR A 47 -4.94 -6.24 11.51
N GLY A 48 -4.49 -5.57 12.57
CA GLY A 48 -4.91 -5.83 13.94
C GLY A 48 -4.36 -7.11 14.59
N GLY A 49 -3.60 -7.93 13.86
CA GLY A 49 -2.93 -9.10 14.42
C GLY A 49 -1.63 -8.76 15.18
N PRO A 50 -0.98 -9.77 15.79
CA PRO A 50 0.30 -9.57 16.46
C PRO A 50 1.39 -9.00 15.55
N HIS A 51 2.29 -8.22 16.14
CA HIS A 51 3.46 -7.65 15.47
C HIS A 51 4.53 -8.71 15.18
N ALA A 52 5.50 -8.35 14.33
CA ALA A 52 6.54 -9.28 13.89
C ALA A 52 7.41 -9.80 15.04
N GLU A 53 7.75 -8.92 15.98
CA GLU A 53 8.57 -9.22 17.15
C GLU A 53 7.87 -10.24 18.07
N VAL A 54 6.56 -10.09 18.26
CA VAL A 54 5.74 -11.05 19.00
C VAL A 54 5.80 -12.42 18.32
N ARG A 55 5.58 -12.46 17.01
CA ARG A 55 5.63 -13.72 16.23
C ARG A 55 7.01 -14.38 16.26
N ALA A 56 8.09 -13.59 16.19
CA ALA A 56 9.44 -14.12 16.25
C ALA A 56 9.73 -14.75 17.63
N ILE A 57 9.28 -14.12 18.72
CA ILE A 57 9.40 -14.69 20.07
C ILE A 57 8.54 -15.94 20.23
N GLU A 58 7.31 -15.95 19.70
CA GLU A 58 6.46 -17.15 19.67
C GLU A 58 7.16 -18.32 18.95
N ASP A 59 7.85 -18.06 17.85
CA ASP A 59 8.61 -19.06 17.10
C ASP A 59 9.85 -19.56 17.87
N VAL A 60 10.56 -18.68 18.59
CA VAL A 60 11.64 -19.10 19.53
C VAL A 60 11.10 -20.06 20.58
N VAL A 61 9.95 -19.73 21.17
CA VAL A 61 9.29 -20.54 22.19
C VAL A 61 8.87 -21.90 21.64
N PHE A 62 8.24 -21.89 20.47
CA PHE A 62 7.83 -23.12 19.78
C PHE A 62 9.03 -24.05 19.50
N LYS A 63 10.18 -23.46 19.15
CA LYS A 63 11.43 -24.18 18.91
C LYS A 63 12.21 -24.54 20.19
N LYS A 64 11.72 -24.18 21.37
CA LYS A 64 12.34 -24.44 22.69
C LYS A 64 13.73 -23.83 22.85
N ASN A 65 13.91 -22.61 22.32
CA ASN A 65 15.19 -21.88 22.31
C ASN A 65 15.16 -20.66 23.25
N GLU A 66 14.21 -20.58 24.20
CA GLU A 66 14.02 -19.38 25.04
C GLU A 66 15.23 -19.05 25.90
N ASN A 67 15.97 -20.07 26.33
CA ASN A 67 17.20 -19.91 27.10
C ASN A 67 18.31 -19.18 26.35
N LEU A 68 18.22 -19.09 25.01
CA LEU A 68 19.21 -18.42 24.16
C LEU A 68 18.92 -16.91 23.98
N LEU A 69 17.73 -16.44 24.38
CA LEU A 69 17.29 -15.06 24.14
C LEU A 69 18.21 -14.01 24.78
N THR A 70 18.75 -14.29 25.97
CA THR A 70 19.63 -13.35 26.69
C THR A 70 20.94 -13.05 25.98
N GLU A 71 21.32 -13.88 25.01
CA GLU A 71 22.53 -13.73 24.20
C GLU A 71 22.23 -13.41 22.73
N ALA A 72 20.94 -13.45 22.35
CA ALA A 72 20.50 -13.31 20.98
C ALA A 72 20.41 -11.85 20.51
N THR A 73 20.44 -11.69 19.18
CA THR A 73 20.18 -10.42 18.49
C THR A 73 18.85 -10.50 17.75
N ALA A 74 17.97 -9.51 17.92
CA ALA A 74 16.80 -9.34 17.06
C ALA A 74 17.10 -8.35 15.92
N TYR A 75 16.71 -8.69 14.70
CA TYR A 75 16.74 -7.84 13.51
C TYR A 75 15.31 -7.51 13.12
N VAL A 76 14.92 -6.24 13.21
CA VAL A 76 13.55 -5.78 12.99
C VAL A 76 13.50 -4.69 11.92
N THR A 77 12.54 -4.79 10.99
CA THR A 77 12.50 -3.90 9.83
C THR A 77 11.95 -2.50 10.11
N LEU A 78 11.36 -2.28 11.28
CA LEU A 78 10.87 -0.97 11.72
C LEU A 78 11.06 -0.85 13.24
N GLU A 79 11.21 0.37 13.74
CA GLU A 79 11.35 0.64 15.18
C GLU A 79 10.24 -0.05 15.99
N PRO A 80 10.59 -0.88 17.01
CA PRO A 80 9.61 -1.52 17.87
C PRO A 80 8.72 -0.51 18.59
N CYS A 81 7.40 -0.73 18.57
CA CYS A 81 6.47 0.22 19.17
C CYS A 81 6.70 0.40 20.68
N ALA A 82 6.53 1.64 21.15
CA ALA A 82 6.70 2.04 22.55
C ALA A 82 5.40 2.46 23.26
N HIS A 83 4.28 2.50 22.53
CA HIS A 83 2.97 2.87 23.05
C HIS A 83 2.04 1.66 23.09
N THR A 84 1.14 1.62 24.07
CA THR A 84 0.15 0.56 24.18
C THR A 84 -0.98 0.84 23.20
N GLY A 85 -1.13 -0.03 22.20
CA GLY A 85 -2.25 -0.03 21.26
C GLY A 85 -3.27 -1.11 21.61
N LYS A 86 -3.69 -1.89 20.60
CA LYS A 86 -4.49 -3.12 20.81
C LYS A 86 -3.67 -4.23 21.50
N THR A 87 -2.35 -4.18 21.41
CA THR A 87 -1.41 -5.12 22.02
C THR A 87 -0.38 -4.35 22.87
N PRO A 88 0.24 -4.98 23.89
CA PRO A 88 1.36 -4.39 24.61
C PRO A 88 2.52 -3.98 23.69
N PRO A 89 3.35 -3.00 24.08
CA PRO A 89 4.43 -2.51 23.23
C PRO A 89 5.51 -3.55 22.98
N CYS A 90 6.00 -3.65 21.75
CA CYS A 90 7.04 -4.61 21.38
C CYS A 90 8.38 -4.31 22.05
N ALA A 91 8.70 -3.03 22.30
CA ALA A 91 9.88 -2.67 23.07
C ALA A 91 9.84 -3.27 24.50
N ASP A 92 8.68 -3.27 25.16
CA ASP A 92 8.53 -3.89 26.48
C ASP A 92 8.71 -5.41 26.43
N LEU A 93 8.19 -6.06 25.38
CA LEU A 93 8.38 -7.49 25.17
C LEU A 93 9.87 -7.83 25.03
N LEU A 94 10.60 -7.12 24.17
CA LEU A 94 12.04 -7.37 23.95
C LEU A 94 12.86 -7.13 25.23
N VAL A 95 12.52 -6.10 26.01
CA VAL A 95 13.11 -5.85 27.34
C VAL A 95 12.82 -6.98 28.31
N SER A 96 11.56 -7.46 28.37
CA SER A 96 11.18 -8.56 29.26
C SER A 96 11.91 -9.86 28.96
N LYS A 97 12.27 -10.08 27.69
CA LYS A 97 13.06 -11.22 27.21
C LYS A 97 14.57 -11.01 27.33
N LYS A 98 15.00 -9.82 27.78
CA LYS A 98 16.39 -9.47 28.07
C LYS A 98 17.32 -9.73 26.88
N LEU A 99 16.88 -9.42 25.66
CA LEU A 99 17.74 -9.59 24.47
C LEU A 99 19.05 -8.81 24.63
N LYS A 100 20.14 -9.40 24.14
CA LYS A 100 21.46 -8.75 24.16
C LYS A 100 21.50 -7.52 23.27
N ARG A 101 20.92 -7.64 22.06
CA ARG A 101 21.06 -6.65 21.00
C ARG A 101 19.82 -6.58 20.10
N VAL A 102 19.50 -5.38 19.61
CA VAL A 102 18.44 -5.14 18.62
C VAL A 102 18.98 -4.29 17.49
N VAL A 103 18.81 -4.76 16.25
CA VAL A 103 19.20 -4.07 15.03
C VAL A 103 17.94 -3.66 14.27
N VAL A 104 17.82 -2.38 13.96
CA VAL A 104 16.62 -1.76 13.38
C VAL A 104 16.93 -1.26 11.97
N CYS A 105 16.06 -1.55 11.01
CA CYS A 105 16.20 -1.06 9.63
C CYS A 105 15.82 0.41 9.50
N ASN A 106 14.59 0.76 9.89
CA ASN A 106 14.06 2.12 9.82
C ASN A 106 13.53 2.59 11.17
N LEU A 107 13.67 3.88 11.44
CA LEU A 107 12.91 4.56 12.50
C LEU A 107 11.44 4.68 12.13
N ASP A 108 10.56 4.76 13.12
CA ASP A 108 9.15 5.07 12.88
C ASP A 108 9.03 6.51 12.35
N PRO A 109 8.35 6.75 11.21
CA PRO A 109 8.19 8.10 10.67
C PRO A 109 7.23 8.97 11.49
N ASN A 110 6.41 8.37 12.36
CA ASN A 110 5.47 9.11 13.20
C ASN A 110 6.24 9.86 14.30
N PRO A 111 6.24 11.20 14.31
CA PRO A 111 6.97 11.98 15.31
C PRO A 111 6.55 11.70 16.76
N LEU A 112 5.32 11.20 16.96
CA LEU A 112 4.81 10.81 18.28
C LEU A 112 5.44 9.50 18.81
N VAL A 113 6.05 8.70 17.93
CA VAL A 113 6.60 7.38 18.24
C VAL A 113 8.12 7.33 18.06
N ALA A 114 8.63 8.05 17.06
CA ALA A 114 10.03 8.07 16.65
C ALA A 114 11.00 8.17 17.85
N GLY A 115 11.89 7.19 17.96
CA GLY A 115 12.96 7.15 18.95
C GLY A 115 12.54 6.67 20.35
N LYS A 116 11.26 6.59 20.68
CA LYS A 116 10.80 6.15 22.02
C LYS A 116 11.08 4.67 22.27
N GLY A 117 10.93 3.83 21.24
CA GLY A 117 11.20 2.39 21.35
C GLY A 117 12.69 2.14 21.55
N ILE A 118 13.51 2.82 20.76
CA ILE A 118 14.97 2.74 20.85
C ILE A 118 15.47 3.25 22.20
N ALA A 119 14.96 4.39 22.68
CA ALA A 119 15.33 4.93 23.99
C ALA A 119 15.02 3.93 25.10
N LYS A 120 13.84 3.29 25.07
CA LYS A 120 13.45 2.27 26.05
C LYS A 120 14.40 1.06 26.04
N LEU A 121 14.72 0.53 24.87
CA LEU A 121 15.66 -0.59 24.72
C LEU A 121 17.05 -0.24 25.30
N LYS A 122 17.58 0.93 24.94
CA LYS A 122 18.89 1.41 25.43
C LYS A 122 18.89 1.59 26.96
N SER A 123 17.84 2.16 27.53
CA SER A 123 17.72 2.34 28.99
C SER A 123 17.65 1.02 29.76
N ALA A 124 17.22 -0.06 29.11
CA ALA A 124 17.23 -1.41 29.68
C ALA A 124 18.58 -2.15 29.52
N GLY A 125 19.60 -1.48 28.97
CA GLY A 125 20.93 -2.06 28.75
C GLY A 125 21.06 -2.89 27.47
N ILE A 126 20.08 -2.84 26.56
CA ILE A 126 20.12 -3.55 25.28
C ILE A 126 20.96 -2.73 24.28
N GLU A 127 21.90 -3.38 23.59
CA GLU A 127 22.65 -2.74 22.50
C GLU A 127 21.70 -2.48 21.32
N VAL A 128 21.64 -1.24 20.80
CA VAL A 128 20.78 -0.90 19.67
C VAL A 128 21.58 -0.28 18.53
N LYS A 129 21.41 -0.84 17.33
CA LYS A 129 21.93 -0.29 16.06
C LYS A 129 20.78 0.02 15.12
N THR A 130 20.83 1.17 14.43
CA THR A 130 19.78 1.63 13.52
C THR A 130 20.30 1.73 12.08
N ASP A 131 19.38 2.06 11.16
CA ASP A 131 19.67 2.44 9.77
C ASP A 131 20.31 1.34 8.90
N VAL A 132 20.10 0.07 9.26
CA VAL A 132 20.60 -1.08 8.48
C VAL A 132 19.65 -1.37 7.32
N LEU A 133 20.10 -1.16 6.08
CA LEU A 133 19.28 -1.30 4.85
C LEU A 133 18.05 -0.36 4.82
N SER A 134 18.17 0.82 5.44
CA SER A 134 17.09 1.80 5.58
C SER A 134 16.38 2.12 4.24
N GLN A 135 17.12 2.27 3.14
CA GLN A 135 16.52 2.54 1.82
C GLN A 135 15.65 1.38 1.30
N GLU A 136 16.04 0.13 1.55
CA GLU A 136 15.25 -1.05 1.16
C GLU A 136 13.96 -1.13 1.98
N GLY A 137 14.02 -0.82 3.28
CA GLY A 137 12.84 -0.79 4.14
C GLY A 137 11.88 0.38 3.83
N ILE A 138 12.40 1.55 3.46
CA ILE A 138 11.58 2.66 2.91
C ILE A 138 10.90 2.22 1.62
N ALA A 139 11.63 1.59 0.70
CA ALA A 139 11.06 1.11 -0.56
C ALA A 139 9.95 0.07 -0.33
N LEU A 140 10.14 -0.86 0.62
CA LEU A 140 9.14 -1.84 1.03
C LEU A 140 7.86 -1.15 1.53
N ASN A 141 8.01 -0.17 2.43
CA ASN A 141 6.92 0.50 3.13
C ASN A 141 6.58 1.89 2.57
N LYS A 142 6.88 2.19 1.30
CA LYS A 142 6.72 3.54 0.74
C LYS A 142 5.31 4.14 0.90
N ARG A 143 4.27 3.28 0.93
CA ARG A 143 2.88 3.69 1.21
C ARG A 143 2.73 4.24 2.63
N PHE A 144 3.23 3.49 3.60
CA PHE A 144 3.17 3.84 5.01
C PHE A 144 3.99 5.10 5.31
N PHE A 145 5.24 5.16 4.83
CA PHE A 145 6.11 6.33 5.06
C PHE A 145 5.50 7.60 4.49
N LEU A 146 5.07 7.57 3.22
CA LEU A 146 4.46 8.72 2.57
C LEU A 146 3.17 9.16 3.29
N ALA A 147 2.31 8.21 3.66
CA ALA A 147 1.09 8.53 4.40
C ALA A 147 1.35 9.22 5.74
N MET A 148 2.34 8.75 6.51
CA MET A 148 2.68 9.36 7.79
C MET A 148 3.38 10.72 7.66
N GLN A 149 4.19 10.91 6.61
CA GLN A 149 4.98 12.13 6.42
C GLN A 149 4.19 13.24 5.74
N GLU A 150 3.38 12.90 4.73
CA GLU A 150 2.68 13.87 3.89
C GLU A 150 1.17 13.95 4.18
N GLY A 151 0.62 13.08 5.02
CA GLY A 151 -0.80 13.08 5.35
C GLY A 151 -1.71 12.76 4.17
N ARG A 152 -1.21 11.98 3.19
CA ARG A 152 -1.95 11.56 1.99
C ARG A 152 -1.60 10.13 1.55
N PRO A 153 -2.46 9.43 0.81
CA PRO A 153 -2.13 8.13 0.23
C PRO A 153 -1.00 8.24 -0.82
N TYR A 154 -0.28 7.13 -0.99
CA TYR A 154 0.59 6.92 -2.15
C TYR A 154 -0.26 6.69 -3.41
N VAL A 155 0.01 7.47 -4.46
CA VAL A 155 -0.81 7.52 -5.67
C VAL A 155 -0.08 6.87 -6.83
N ILE A 156 -0.70 5.82 -7.37
CA ILE A 156 -0.23 5.18 -8.60
C ILE A 156 -1.22 5.50 -9.72
N LEU A 157 -0.73 6.16 -10.76
CA LEU A 157 -1.48 6.36 -11.99
C LEU A 157 -1.20 5.20 -12.93
N LYS A 158 -2.25 4.52 -13.40
CA LYS A 158 -2.10 3.43 -14.34
C LYS A 158 -3.04 3.60 -15.53
N TRP A 159 -2.53 3.34 -16.71
CA TRP A 159 -3.34 3.21 -17.91
C TRP A 159 -2.76 2.17 -18.87
N ALA A 160 -3.63 1.72 -19.77
CA ALA A 160 -3.23 0.94 -20.94
C ALA A 160 -3.52 1.78 -22.19
N GLU A 161 -2.55 1.86 -23.09
CA GLU A 161 -2.64 2.58 -24.35
C GLU A 161 -2.29 1.65 -25.52
N THR A 162 -2.88 1.91 -26.67
CA THR A 162 -2.54 1.25 -27.93
C THR A 162 -1.13 1.64 -28.39
N ALA A 163 -0.59 0.91 -29.36
CA ALA A 163 0.74 1.18 -29.92
C ALA A 163 0.87 2.62 -30.45
N ASP A 164 -0.23 3.22 -30.90
CA ASP A 164 -0.36 4.59 -31.39
C ASP A 164 -0.91 5.60 -30.36
N GLY A 165 -0.95 5.23 -29.07
CA GLY A 165 -1.14 6.14 -27.94
C GLY A 165 -2.58 6.55 -27.65
N TYR A 166 -3.54 5.62 -27.78
CA TYR A 166 -4.95 5.84 -27.44
C TYR A 166 -5.42 4.90 -26.33
N LEU A 167 -6.24 5.41 -25.41
CA LEU A 167 -6.82 4.64 -24.30
C LEU A 167 -8.08 3.87 -24.69
N GLY A 168 -8.74 4.30 -25.77
CA GLY A 168 -10.03 3.78 -26.19
C GLY A 168 -10.59 4.58 -27.35
N ARG A 169 -11.73 4.13 -27.88
CA ARG A 169 -12.39 4.77 -29.03
C ARG A 169 -13.07 6.08 -28.63
N ALA A 170 -13.25 6.99 -29.59
CA ALA A 170 -13.85 8.30 -29.36
C ALA A 170 -15.37 8.24 -29.13
N ASP A 171 -16.03 7.25 -29.73
CA ASP A 171 -17.47 6.96 -29.62
C ASP A 171 -17.84 6.16 -28.35
N GLY A 172 -16.83 5.79 -27.55
CA GLY A 172 -16.99 4.93 -26.38
C GLY A 172 -16.81 3.45 -26.71
N GLY A 173 -16.89 2.61 -25.67
CA GLY A 173 -16.68 1.17 -25.77
C GLY A 173 -15.26 0.73 -25.39
N GLN A 174 -15.20 -0.45 -24.78
CA GLN A 174 -13.95 -1.03 -24.29
C GLN A 174 -13.09 -1.55 -25.43
N VAL A 175 -11.84 -1.11 -25.47
CA VAL A 175 -10.79 -1.74 -26.26
C VAL A 175 -9.97 -2.59 -25.31
N ARG A 176 -9.92 -3.90 -25.56
CA ARG A 176 -9.02 -4.79 -24.82
C ARG A 176 -7.59 -4.57 -25.30
N ILE A 177 -6.92 -3.61 -24.70
CA ILE A 177 -5.54 -3.23 -25.04
C ILE A 177 -4.54 -4.23 -24.44
N SER A 178 -4.66 -4.50 -23.13
CA SER A 178 -3.71 -5.33 -22.40
C SER A 178 -3.96 -6.82 -22.62
N SER A 179 -2.86 -7.56 -22.74
CA SER A 179 -2.80 -9.02 -22.77
C SER A 179 -3.37 -9.70 -21.52
N ALA A 180 -3.50 -11.02 -21.57
CA ALA A 180 -3.99 -11.81 -20.43
C ALA A 180 -3.01 -11.74 -19.24
N LEU A 181 -1.70 -11.81 -19.49
CA LEU A 181 -0.69 -11.76 -18.45
C LEU A 181 -0.60 -10.37 -17.81
N SER A 182 -0.70 -9.30 -18.59
CA SER A 182 -0.86 -7.94 -18.07
C SER A 182 -2.12 -7.79 -17.21
N GLY A 183 -3.22 -8.45 -17.60
CA GLY A 183 -4.44 -8.52 -16.80
C GLY A 183 -4.20 -9.16 -15.43
N LEU A 184 -3.45 -10.26 -15.37
CA LEU A 184 -3.08 -10.92 -14.12
C LEU A 184 -2.27 -9.98 -13.21
N LEU A 185 -1.27 -9.30 -13.78
CA LEU A 185 -0.42 -8.35 -13.07
C LEU A 185 -1.22 -7.18 -12.47
N VAL A 186 -2.19 -6.64 -13.21
CA VAL A 186 -3.10 -5.61 -12.68
C VAL A 186 -3.92 -6.13 -11.51
N HIS A 187 -4.39 -7.38 -11.56
CA HIS A 187 -5.11 -7.97 -10.42
C HIS A 187 -4.23 -8.23 -9.21
N GLN A 188 -2.95 -8.57 -9.41
CA GLN A 188 -1.98 -8.60 -8.32
C GLN A 188 -1.88 -7.21 -7.67
N TRP A 189 -1.66 -6.15 -8.45
CA TRP A 189 -1.55 -4.79 -7.88
C TRP A 189 -2.81 -4.34 -7.15
N ARG A 190 -4.01 -4.65 -7.68
CA ARG A 190 -5.27 -4.37 -6.98
C ARG A 190 -5.35 -5.06 -5.61
N ALA A 191 -4.77 -6.25 -5.46
CA ALA A 191 -4.73 -6.95 -4.19
C ALA A 191 -3.73 -6.31 -3.20
N GLU A 192 -2.74 -5.58 -3.71
CA GLU A 192 -1.67 -4.97 -2.91
C GLU A 192 -2.03 -3.56 -2.41
N GLU A 193 -2.82 -2.79 -3.16
CA GLU A 193 -3.21 -1.43 -2.80
C GLU A 193 -4.55 -1.37 -2.04
N ASP A 194 -4.74 -0.31 -1.24
CA ASP A 194 -5.91 -0.14 -0.37
C ASP A 194 -7.17 0.27 -1.11
N SER A 195 -7.00 1.04 -2.18
CA SER A 195 -8.12 1.55 -2.96
C SER A 195 -7.82 1.60 -4.45
N ILE A 196 -8.88 1.55 -5.24
CA ILE A 196 -8.86 1.74 -6.69
C ILE A 196 -9.81 2.85 -7.07
N LEU A 197 -9.34 3.82 -7.85
CA LEU A 197 -10.10 5.02 -8.17
C LEU A 197 -10.45 5.09 -9.65
N VAL A 198 -11.73 5.38 -9.93
CA VAL A 198 -12.20 5.74 -11.26
C VAL A 198 -13.09 6.99 -11.27
N GLY A 199 -13.10 7.69 -12.41
CA GLY A 199 -14.02 8.80 -12.66
C GLY A 199 -15.42 8.38 -13.12
N PHE A 200 -16.38 9.30 -13.02
CA PHE A 200 -17.78 9.13 -13.43
C PHE A 200 -17.96 8.47 -14.80
N LYS A 201 -17.29 8.96 -15.85
CA LYS A 201 -17.46 8.44 -17.21
C LYS A 201 -17.02 6.98 -17.33
N THR A 202 -15.92 6.61 -16.69
CA THR A 202 -15.45 5.22 -16.64
C THR A 202 -16.46 4.34 -15.91
N ALA A 203 -16.95 4.78 -14.74
CA ALA A 203 -17.98 4.05 -14.00
C ALA A 203 -19.24 3.80 -14.85
N LEU A 204 -19.74 4.84 -15.54
CA LEU A 204 -20.97 4.78 -16.33
C LEU A 204 -20.82 3.96 -17.61
N MET A 205 -19.74 4.18 -18.38
CA MET A 205 -19.58 3.57 -19.71
C MET A 205 -19.07 2.14 -19.65
N ASP A 206 -18.17 1.84 -18.71
CA ASP A 206 -17.50 0.53 -18.63
C ASP A 206 -18.18 -0.42 -17.65
N ASN A 207 -19.04 0.10 -16.76
CA ASN A 207 -19.67 -0.62 -15.66
C ASN A 207 -18.71 -1.62 -14.95
N PRO A 208 -17.52 -1.17 -14.51
CA PRO A 208 -16.46 -2.08 -14.08
C PRO A 208 -16.75 -2.67 -12.70
N LYS A 209 -16.22 -3.87 -12.42
CA LYS A 209 -16.30 -4.47 -11.08
C LYS A 209 -15.24 -3.93 -10.10
N LEU A 210 -14.08 -3.53 -10.63
CA LEU A 210 -12.93 -3.03 -9.86
C LEU A 210 -12.51 -3.92 -8.66
N ASN A 211 -12.62 -5.24 -8.85
CA ASN A 211 -12.25 -6.24 -7.86
C ASN A 211 -10.96 -6.98 -8.24
N VAL A 212 -10.52 -7.85 -7.34
CA VAL A 212 -9.49 -8.87 -7.54
C VAL A 212 -10.18 -10.19 -7.88
N ARG A 213 -9.92 -10.74 -9.07
CA ARG A 213 -10.57 -11.98 -9.56
C ARG A 213 -9.62 -12.97 -10.24
N HIS A 214 -8.46 -12.49 -10.66
CA HIS A 214 -7.42 -13.33 -11.27
C HIS A 214 -6.21 -13.51 -10.35
N TRP A 215 -6.24 -12.95 -9.14
CA TRP A 215 -5.18 -13.08 -8.14
C TRP A 215 -5.77 -13.36 -6.76
N LYS A 216 -4.94 -13.84 -5.83
CA LYS A 216 -5.36 -14.05 -4.43
C LYS A 216 -5.13 -12.79 -3.62
N GLY A 217 -6.16 -12.31 -2.92
CA GLY A 217 -6.01 -11.22 -1.97
C GLY A 217 -7.33 -10.55 -1.63
N ILE A 218 -7.23 -9.45 -0.88
CA ILE A 218 -8.38 -8.66 -0.45
C ILE A 218 -8.71 -7.64 -1.53
N ASN A 219 -10.00 -7.49 -1.85
CA ASN A 219 -10.42 -6.46 -2.77
C ASN A 219 -10.08 -5.05 -2.22
N PRO A 220 -9.64 -4.10 -3.06
CA PRO A 220 -9.40 -2.73 -2.64
C PRO A 220 -10.73 -2.01 -2.35
N VAL A 221 -10.74 -0.86 -1.66
CA VAL A 221 -11.94 -0.01 -1.61
C VAL A 221 -12.17 0.61 -2.99
N ARG A 222 -13.39 0.54 -3.52
CA ARG A 222 -13.72 1.18 -4.81
C ARG A 222 -13.98 2.65 -4.57
N VAL A 223 -13.18 3.53 -5.14
CA VAL A 223 -13.36 4.98 -5.05
C VAL A 223 -13.91 5.48 -6.37
N VAL A 224 -15.06 6.15 -6.32
CA VAL A 224 -15.76 6.62 -7.52
C VAL A 224 -15.99 8.12 -7.41
N LEU A 225 -15.53 8.88 -8.39
CA LEU A 225 -15.81 10.30 -8.48
C LEU A 225 -17.18 10.50 -9.13
N ASP A 226 -18.21 10.73 -8.33
CA ASP A 226 -19.57 11.03 -8.76
C ASP A 226 -20.06 12.31 -8.07
N ARG A 227 -19.54 13.43 -8.57
CA ARG A 227 -19.70 14.78 -8.01
C ARG A 227 -21.13 15.13 -7.61
N ASN A 228 -22.10 14.73 -8.43
CA ASN A 228 -23.50 15.10 -8.27
C ASN A 228 -24.42 13.90 -7.96
N LEU A 229 -23.86 12.74 -7.60
CA LEU A 229 -24.60 11.52 -7.27
C LEU A 229 -25.57 11.07 -8.38
N GLN A 230 -25.07 11.02 -9.62
CA GLN A 230 -25.87 10.72 -10.82
C GLN A 230 -25.68 9.29 -11.34
N LEU A 231 -24.77 8.50 -10.77
CA LEU A 231 -24.55 7.13 -11.22
C LEU A 231 -25.76 6.23 -10.89
N PRO A 232 -26.22 5.38 -11.84
CA PRO A 232 -27.32 4.44 -11.58
C PRO A 232 -26.96 3.42 -10.48
N ALA A 233 -27.93 3.13 -9.61
CA ALA A 233 -27.80 2.11 -8.56
C ALA A 233 -27.62 0.67 -9.11
N SER A 234 -27.91 0.44 -10.40
CA SER A 234 -27.75 -0.85 -11.08
C SER A 234 -26.31 -1.16 -11.50
N LEU A 235 -25.38 -0.22 -11.38
CA LEU A 235 -23.98 -0.45 -11.74
C LEU A 235 -23.33 -1.44 -10.77
N ASN A 236 -22.37 -2.22 -11.28
CA ASN A 236 -21.56 -3.16 -10.50
C ASN A 236 -20.85 -2.48 -9.32
N LEU A 237 -20.54 -1.18 -9.42
CA LEU A 237 -19.90 -0.41 -8.34
C LEU A 237 -20.83 -0.15 -7.15
N MET A 238 -22.16 -0.27 -7.35
CA MET A 238 -23.19 -0.03 -6.34
C MET A 238 -23.76 -1.32 -5.74
N ASP A 239 -23.25 -2.48 -6.16
CA ASP A 239 -23.78 -3.81 -5.83
C ASP A 239 -23.53 -4.29 -4.39
N GLN A 240 -22.83 -3.50 -3.58
CA GLN A 240 -22.44 -3.86 -2.20
C GLN A 240 -21.68 -5.19 -2.07
N SER A 241 -21.04 -5.67 -3.15
CA SER A 241 -20.18 -6.86 -3.09
C SER A 241 -18.80 -6.58 -2.48
N GLN A 242 -18.46 -5.29 -2.36
CA GLN A 242 -17.18 -4.75 -1.91
C GLN A 242 -17.41 -3.29 -1.46
N PRO A 243 -16.68 -2.78 -0.45
CA PRO A 243 -16.79 -1.38 -0.03
C PRO A 243 -16.61 -0.41 -1.19
N THR A 244 -17.54 0.54 -1.31
CA THR A 244 -17.49 1.60 -2.32
C THR A 244 -17.59 2.95 -1.62
N LEU A 245 -16.64 3.83 -1.91
CA LEU A 245 -16.61 5.22 -1.49
C LEU A 245 -16.93 6.12 -2.67
N ILE A 246 -17.98 6.92 -2.55
CA ILE A 246 -18.38 7.91 -3.55
C ILE A 246 -17.91 9.29 -3.11
N ILE A 247 -16.98 9.87 -3.87
CA ILE A 247 -16.57 11.26 -3.70
C ILE A 247 -17.56 12.16 -4.44
N ASN A 248 -18.14 13.13 -3.72
CA ASN A 248 -19.21 13.97 -4.23
C ASN A 248 -19.28 15.35 -3.54
N TYR A 249 -20.21 16.23 -3.95
CA TYR A 249 -20.39 17.57 -3.40
C TYR A 249 -21.50 17.70 -2.36
N LEU A 250 -22.32 16.67 -2.19
CA LEU A 250 -23.64 16.76 -1.56
C LEU A 250 -23.72 16.05 -0.20
N GLN A 251 -23.20 14.84 -0.11
CA GLN A 251 -23.38 13.90 0.99
C GLN A 251 -22.06 13.49 1.64
N GLN A 252 -22.12 13.29 2.95
CA GLN A 252 -21.03 12.78 3.78
C GLN A 252 -21.57 11.67 4.68
N THR A 253 -20.90 10.53 4.68
CA THR A 253 -21.09 9.48 5.70
C THR A 253 -20.15 9.73 6.87
N GLU A 254 -20.58 9.36 8.07
CA GLU A 254 -19.71 9.39 9.26
C GLU A 254 -18.47 8.52 9.06
N LEU A 255 -17.33 9.02 9.54
CA LEU A 255 -16.07 8.30 9.46
C LEU A 255 -16.05 7.15 10.45
N LYS A 256 -15.63 5.97 9.97
CA LYS A 256 -15.47 4.78 10.80
C LYS A 256 -14.09 4.79 11.47
N ASN A 257 -14.00 4.24 12.69
CA ASN A 257 -12.74 4.14 13.44
C ASN A 257 -11.76 3.06 12.94
N TRP A 258 -12.12 2.35 11.89
CA TRP A 258 -11.39 1.21 11.31
C TRP A 258 -11.34 1.34 9.78
N PRO A 259 -10.32 0.77 9.11
CA PRO A 259 -10.18 0.90 7.67
C PRO A 259 -11.30 0.16 6.94
N GLU A 260 -11.98 0.85 6.02
CA GLU A 260 -13.14 0.33 5.28
C GLU A 260 -12.86 -0.99 4.55
N ARG A 261 -11.61 -1.21 4.12
CA ARG A 261 -11.16 -2.42 3.42
C ARG A 261 -11.36 -3.71 4.22
N TYR A 262 -11.36 -3.64 5.55
CA TYR A 262 -11.58 -4.79 6.44
C TYR A 262 -13.01 -4.81 7.01
N GLY A 263 -13.87 -3.90 6.55
CA GLY A 263 -15.26 -3.80 6.93
C GLY A 263 -16.03 -5.08 6.65
N GLU A 264 -16.76 -5.60 7.64
CA GLU A 264 -17.75 -6.67 7.42
C GLU A 264 -18.93 -6.17 6.58
N ALA A 265 -19.36 -4.94 6.82
CA ALA A 265 -20.41 -4.26 6.07
C ALA A 265 -19.85 -3.68 4.76
N ARG A 266 -20.23 -4.29 3.63
CA ARG A 266 -19.80 -3.93 2.27
C ARG A 266 -20.64 -2.80 1.68
N GLU A 267 -20.70 -1.69 2.41
CA GLU A 267 -21.61 -0.59 2.13
C GLU A 267 -21.09 0.37 1.06
N VAL A 268 -22.03 1.15 0.50
CA VAL A 268 -21.72 2.38 -0.24
C VAL A 268 -21.66 3.53 0.78
N SER A 269 -20.53 4.23 0.83
CA SER A 269 -20.30 5.39 1.69
C SER A 269 -19.99 6.63 0.87
N TYR A 270 -20.12 7.80 1.48
CA TYR A 270 -19.99 9.09 0.81
C TYR A 270 -18.92 9.96 1.49
N ALA A 271 -18.06 10.60 0.69
CA ALA A 271 -17.18 11.66 1.15
C ALA A 271 -17.48 12.96 0.40
N ARG A 272 -17.77 14.01 1.15
CA ARG A 272 -18.02 15.34 0.62
C ARG A 272 -16.72 16.11 0.42
N ILE A 273 -16.58 16.69 -0.77
CA ILE A 273 -15.55 17.69 -1.11
C ILE A 273 -16.22 19.00 -1.54
N ASN A 274 -15.51 20.13 -1.45
CA ASN A 274 -16.03 21.44 -1.86
C ASN A 274 -15.61 21.72 -3.33
N PRO A 275 -16.56 21.99 -4.25
CA PRO A 275 -16.26 22.34 -5.64
C PRO A 275 -15.48 23.65 -5.82
N GLU A 276 -15.46 24.54 -4.82
CA GLU A 276 -14.71 25.80 -4.87
C GLU A 276 -13.21 25.63 -4.62
N ASN A 277 -12.79 24.47 -4.13
CA ASN A 277 -11.41 24.16 -3.76
C ASN A 277 -10.80 23.14 -4.73
N GLU A 278 -9.48 23.02 -4.74
CA GLU A 278 -8.76 22.01 -5.53
C GLU A 278 -9.22 20.59 -5.10
N GLU A 279 -9.72 19.79 -6.06
CA GLU A 279 -10.40 18.52 -5.76
C GLU A 279 -9.42 17.40 -5.40
N THR A 280 -8.25 17.33 -6.04
CA THR A 280 -7.33 16.19 -5.95
C THR A 280 -6.76 16.05 -4.54
N GLY A 281 -6.30 17.13 -3.96
CA GLY A 281 -5.82 17.20 -2.58
C GLY A 281 -6.93 16.87 -1.58
N GLN A 282 -8.15 17.36 -1.81
CA GLN A 282 -9.31 17.00 -0.98
C GLN A 282 -9.62 15.51 -1.07
N ILE A 283 -9.63 14.91 -2.28
CA ILE A 283 -9.83 13.47 -2.47
C ILE A 283 -8.80 12.69 -1.66
N LEU A 284 -7.51 13.01 -1.81
CA LEU A 284 -6.44 12.32 -1.10
C LEU A 284 -6.57 12.48 0.42
N HIS A 285 -6.90 13.67 0.91
CA HIS A 285 -7.15 13.91 2.32
C HIS A 285 -8.32 13.05 2.84
N ARG A 286 -9.44 12.98 2.10
CA ARG A 286 -10.60 12.14 2.46
C ARG A 286 -10.27 10.65 2.51
N LEU A 287 -9.36 10.19 1.64
CA LEU A 287 -8.86 8.81 1.67
C LEU A 287 -7.97 8.58 2.90
N PHE A 288 -7.06 9.51 3.19
CA PHE A 288 -6.18 9.42 4.35
C PHE A 288 -6.95 9.37 5.68
N GLU A 289 -7.98 10.22 5.86
CA GLU A 289 -8.88 10.18 7.04
C GLU A 289 -9.53 8.81 7.25
N ARG A 290 -9.74 8.05 6.16
CA ARG A 290 -10.31 6.69 6.15
C ARG A 290 -9.27 5.59 6.29
N LYS A 291 -8.02 5.94 6.61
CA LYS A 291 -6.89 5.00 6.73
C LYS A 291 -6.59 4.25 5.43
N ILE A 292 -6.85 4.90 4.29
CA ILE A 292 -6.45 4.42 2.96
C ILE A 292 -5.09 5.05 2.67
N HIS A 293 -4.02 4.26 2.65
CA HIS A 293 -2.65 4.76 2.47
C HIS A 293 -2.13 4.56 1.04
N SER A 294 -2.94 3.97 0.17
CA SER A 294 -2.63 3.82 -1.25
C SER A 294 -3.86 3.90 -2.14
N VAL A 295 -3.70 4.50 -3.31
CA VAL A 295 -4.74 4.60 -4.33
C VAL A 295 -4.19 4.27 -5.71
N PHE A 296 -4.83 3.30 -6.37
CA PHE A 296 -4.54 2.87 -7.72
C PHE A 296 -5.55 3.53 -8.68
N VAL A 297 -5.13 4.56 -9.41
CA VAL A 297 -5.99 5.33 -10.32
C VAL A 297 -5.94 4.69 -11.71
N GLU A 298 -7.04 4.06 -12.13
CA GLU A 298 -7.12 3.35 -13.43
C GLU A 298 -7.89 4.11 -14.52
N GLY A 299 -8.37 5.33 -14.23
CA GLY A 299 -9.00 6.19 -15.23
C GLY A 299 -10.11 7.10 -14.68
N GLY A 300 -10.82 7.84 -15.53
CA GLY A 300 -10.55 8.04 -16.95
C GLY A 300 -9.45 9.08 -17.19
N VAL A 301 -9.18 9.39 -18.46
CA VAL A 301 -8.12 10.33 -18.87
C VAL A 301 -8.17 11.67 -18.14
N ALA A 302 -9.37 12.21 -17.89
CA ALA A 302 -9.56 13.47 -17.17
C ALA A 302 -9.08 13.38 -15.71
N VAL A 303 -9.30 12.24 -15.06
CA VAL A 303 -8.84 12.00 -13.68
C VAL A 303 -7.33 11.86 -13.66
N ILE A 304 -6.75 11.05 -14.56
CA ILE A 304 -5.30 10.89 -14.64
C ILE A 304 -4.62 12.26 -14.88
N ASN A 305 -5.15 13.05 -15.80
CA ASN A 305 -4.65 14.39 -16.08
C ASN A 305 -4.80 15.35 -14.89
N SER A 306 -5.87 15.27 -14.10
CA SER A 306 -6.01 16.14 -12.91
C SER A 306 -4.92 15.83 -11.88
N PHE A 307 -4.64 14.54 -11.63
CA PHE A 307 -3.55 14.13 -10.75
C PHE A 307 -2.16 14.56 -11.26
N LEU A 308 -1.92 14.44 -12.57
CA LEU A 308 -0.68 14.90 -13.21
C LEU A 308 -0.51 16.42 -13.07
N GLN A 309 -1.55 17.20 -13.39
CA GLN A 309 -1.54 18.67 -13.33
C GLN A 309 -1.38 19.19 -11.89
N ALA A 310 -2.05 18.58 -10.93
CA ALA A 310 -1.92 18.93 -9.51
C ALA A 310 -0.55 18.54 -8.94
N GLY A 311 0.24 17.71 -9.65
CA GLY A 311 1.46 17.13 -9.10
C GLY A 311 1.17 16.35 -7.81
N LEU A 312 0.11 15.54 -7.80
CA LEU A 312 -0.27 14.73 -6.63
C LEU A 312 -0.22 13.23 -6.98
N TRP A 313 0.88 12.81 -7.57
CA TRP A 313 1.14 11.43 -7.98
C TRP A 313 2.55 10.99 -7.56
N ASP A 314 2.77 9.68 -7.41
CA ASP A 314 4.05 9.14 -6.94
C ASP A 314 4.67 8.14 -7.92
N GLU A 315 3.83 7.33 -8.57
CA GLU A 315 4.25 6.33 -9.56
C GLU A 315 3.31 6.32 -10.76
N ILE A 316 3.87 6.14 -11.96
CA ILE A 316 3.12 5.86 -13.18
C ILE A 316 3.44 4.44 -13.63
N ARG A 317 2.39 3.68 -13.96
CA ARG A 317 2.48 2.36 -14.63
C ARG A 317 1.75 2.42 -15.96
N ARG A 318 2.50 2.51 -17.04
CA ARG A 318 1.96 2.60 -18.40
C ARG A 318 2.17 1.28 -19.13
N CYS A 319 1.07 0.72 -19.63
CA CYS A 319 1.04 -0.46 -20.49
C CYS A 319 0.79 -0.03 -21.94
N GLN A 320 1.72 -0.32 -22.84
CA GLN A 320 1.54 -0.08 -24.27
C GLN A 320 1.32 -1.43 -24.96
N GLY A 321 0.11 -1.65 -25.48
CA GLY A 321 -0.25 -2.85 -26.23
C GLY A 321 0.15 -2.76 -27.70
N THR A 322 -0.17 -3.80 -28.47
CA THR A 322 0.24 -3.94 -29.88
C THR A 322 -0.80 -3.44 -30.90
N ILE A 323 -2.04 -3.25 -30.46
CA ILE A 323 -3.15 -2.79 -31.30
C ILE A 323 -2.92 -1.34 -31.73
N GLN A 324 -3.37 -0.95 -32.93
CA GLN A 324 -3.47 0.44 -33.37
C GLN A 324 -4.94 0.81 -33.63
N LEU A 325 -5.35 2.03 -33.26
CA LEU A 325 -6.72 2.51 -33.47
C LEU A 325 -6.83 3.62 -34.53
N GLY A 326 -5.75 4.35 -34.79
CA GLY A 326 -5.67 5.53 -35.65
C GLY A 326 -6.34 6.78 -35.05
N THR A 327 -7.38 6.61 -34.24
CA THR A 327 -8.12 7.69 -33.58
C THR A 327 -8.74 7.23 -32.27
N GLY A 328 -9.07 8.17 -31.38
CA GLY A 328 -9.67 7.87 -30.09
C GLY A 328 -9.31 8.87 -29.01
N VAL A 329 -9.52 8.45 -27.77
CA VAL A 329 -9.11 9.21 -26.59
C VAL A 329 -7.60 9.09 -26.42
N LYS A 330 -6.86 10.17 -26.65
CA LYS A 330 -5.40 10.19 -26.52
C LYS A 330 -4.97 9.85 -25.09
N ALA A 331 -3.95 9.01 -24.98
CA ALA A 331 -3.31 8.70 -23.72
C ALA A 331 -2.52 9.90 -23.19
N PRO A 332 -2.41 10.07 -21.87
CA PRO A 332 -1.55 11.08 -21.28
C PRO A 332 -0.08 10.75 -21.53
N ALA A 333 0.75 11.78 -21.69
CA ALA A 333 2.20 11.59 -21.73
C ALA A 333 2.71 11.28 -20.31
N PRO A 334 3.49 10.19 -20.11
CA PRO A 334 4.10 9.92 -18.83
C PRO A 334 5.08 11.05 -18.45
N GLN A 335 5.05 11.45 -17.18
CA GLN A 335 5.96 12.45 -16.61
C GLN A 335 6.95 11.78 -15.64
N GLY A 336 7.99 12.50 -15.23
CA GLY A 336 8.98 12.04 -14.24
C GLY A 336 10.09 11.16 -14.81
N ILE A 337 10.71 10.36 -13.93
CA ILE A 337 11.92 9.59 -14.23
C ILE A 337 11.53 8.15 -14.58
N LEU A 338 11.90 7.69 -15.77
CA LEU A 338 11.78 6.28 -16.15
C LEU A 338 12.67 5.42 -15.25
N ARG A 339 12.08 4.53 -14.47
CA ARG A 339 12.79 3.64 -13.53
C ARG A 339 13.07 2.27 -14.12
N LYS A 340 12.11 1.73 -14.87
CA LYS A 340 12.27 0.46 -15.57
C LYS A 340 11.28 0.33 -16.72
N SER A 341 11.61 -0.56 -17.64
CA SER A 341 10.71 -1.06 -18.68
C SER A 341 10.81 -2.57 -18.75
N GLU A 342 9.71 -3.25 -19.04
CA GLU A 342 9.68 -4.69 -19.21
C GLU A 342 8.62 -5.10 -20.24
N MET A 343 8.88 -6.21 -20.94
CA MET A 343 7.89 -6.85 -21.81
C MET A 343 7.13 -7.89 -21.00
N VAL A 344 5.80 -7.75 -20.97
CA VAL A 344 4.90 -8.75 -20.39
C VAL A 344 4.09 -9.32 -21.53
N GLU A 345 4.48 -10.51 -21.99
CA GLU A 345 3.97 -11.10 -23.23
C GLU A 345 4.22 -10.15 -24.41
N GLY A 346 3.18 -9.55 -24.99
CA GLY A 346 3.28 -8.58 -26.08
C GLY A 346 3.23 -7.12 -25.64
N ASP A 347 2.98 -6.85 -24.36
CA ASP A 347 2.78 -5.48 -23.86
C ASP A 347 4.08 -4.90 -23.30
N LEU A 348 4.40 -3.67 -23.70
CA LEU A 348 5.49 -2.91 -23.10
C LEU A 348 4.99 -2.18 -21.85
N TRP A 349 5.47 -2.60 -20.68
CA TRP A 349 5.27 -1.86 -19.44
C TRP A 349 6.42 -0.89 -19.20
N THR A 350 6.08 0.34 -18.82
CA THR A 350 7.03 1.38 -18.41
C THR A 350 6.60 1.96 -17.08
N TYR A 351 7.58 2.14 -16.18
CA TYR A 351 7.36 2.57 -14.81
C TYR A 351 8.12 3.85 -14.55
N TYR A 352 7.42 4.88 -14.10
CA TYR A 352 8.01 6.18 -13.79
C TYR A 352 7.78 6.52 -12.33
N SER A 353 8.75 7.19 -11.73
CA SER A 353 8.57 7.84 -10.43
C SER A 353 8.61 9.35 -10.60
N ARG A 354 7.94 10.06 -9.70
CA ARG A 354 7.97 11.51 -9.70
C ARG A 354 9.33 12.09 -9.32
N TYR A 355 10.00 11.46 -8.36
CA TYR A 355 11.35 11.81 -7.86
C TYR A 355 12.32 10.67 -8.08
#